data_AF-A0A8S4QVC8-F1
#
_entry.id   AF-A0A8S4QVC8-F1
#
_cell.length_a   1.000
_cell.length_b   1.000
_cell.length_c   1.000
_cell.angle_alpha   90.00
_cell.angle_beta   90.00
_cell.angle_gamma   90.00
#
_symmetry.space_group_name_H-M   'P 1'
#
loop_
_entity.id
_entity.type
_entity.pdbx_description
1 polymer ?
#
loop_
_entity_poly.entity_id
_entity_poly.type
_entity_poly.pdbx_seq_one_letter_code
_entity_poly.pdbx_strand_id
1 'polypeptide(L)'
;MRSLLAYYADAVMSAAARGAGCARECSGHGDCMNGTCLCEIRYTGDECAGHNMPYHACIGGLFLLVAFICAMQLTICIVSEYRRLKAPTFLRACKVTTQKMLYLIAFLASLIRGAYFVSPVIAV
;
A
#
# COMPACT_ATOMS: atom_id res chain seq x y z
N MET A 1 -4.96 -9.05 52.84
CA MET A 1 -4.42 -7.96 52.01
C MET A 1 -3.30 -8.54 51.15
N ARG A 2 -3.45 -8.60 49.82
CA ARG A 2 -2.31 -8.97 48.96
C ARG A 2 -1.27 -7.85 49.08
N SER A 3 -0.01 -8.20 49.32
CA SER A 3 1.06 -7.20 49.40
C SER A 3 1.26 -6.53 48.05
N LEU A 4 1.71 -5.26 48.05
CA LEU A 4 2.03 -4.53 46.82
C LEU A 4 3.04 -5.31 45.96
N LEU A 5 3.96 -6.04 46.61
CA LEU A 5 4.91 -6.96 45.99
C LEU A 5 4.23 -8.15 45.31
N ALA A 6 3.16 -8.71 45.87
CA ALA A 6 2.38 -9.77 45.21
C ALA A 6 1.64 -9.23 43.98
N TYR A 7 1.08 -8.01 44.05
CA TYR A 7 0.48 -7.35 42.89
C TYR A 7 1.52 -7.04 41.79
N TYR A 8 2.73 -6.60 42.18
CA TYR A 8 3.83 -6.34 41.26
C TYR A 8 4.37 -7.63 40.64
N ALA A 9 4.50 -8.71 41.42
CA ALA A 9 4.91 -10.02 40.93
C ALA A 9 3.88 -10.62 39.97
N ASP A 10 2.57 -10.52 40.27
CA ASP A 10 1.49 -10.94 39.36
C ASP A 10 1.50 -10.11 38.05
N ALA A 11 1.75 -8.79 38.14
CA ALA A 11 1.86 -7.92 36.97
C ALA A 11 3.10 -8.23 36.11
N VAL A 12 4.25 -8.52 36.73
CA VAL A 12 5.50 -8.91 36.06
C VAL A 12 5.40 -10.31 35.46
N MET A 13 4.76 -11.28 36.13
CA MET A 13 4.50 -12.61 35.58
C MET A 13 3.46 -12.59 34.46
N SER A 14 2.47 -11.69 34.53
CA SER A 14 1.52 -11.45 33.43
C SER A 14 2.15 -10.72 32.24
N ALA A 15 3.12 -9.81 32.48
CA ALA A 15 3.92 -9.19 31.43
C ALA A 15 4.93 -10.17 30.79
N ALA A 16 5.56 -11.04 31.60
CA ALA A 16 6.45 -12.10 31.11
C ALA A 16 5.70 -13.18 30.33
N ALA A 17 4.45 -13.50 30.71
CA ALA A 17 3.58 -14.41 29.97
C ALA A 17 3.11 -13.84 28.62
N ARG A 18 2.90 -12.51 28.53
CA ARG A 18 2.65 -11.82 27.24
C ARG A 18 3.88 -11.85 26.32
N GLY A 19 5.09 -11.93 26.88
CA GLY A 19 6.34 -12.11 26.12
C GLY A 19 6.74 -13.56 25.84
N ALA A 20 6.11 -14.55 26.49
CA ALA A 20 6.45 -15.96 26.32
C ALA A 20 5.69 -16.64 25.16
N GLY A 21 4.57 -16.05 24.72
CA GLY A 21 3.77 -16.56 23.61
C GLY A 21 4.21 -15.99 22.26
N CYS A 22 4.36 -14.67 22.14
CA CYS A 22 4.72 -14.03 20.88
C CYS A 22 6.01 -13.24 21.06
N ALA A 23 7.09 -13.77 20.50
CA ALA A 23 8.37 -13.08 20.48
C ALA A 23 8.21 -11.70 19.83
N ARG A 24 8.79 -10.67 20.47
CA ARG A 24 8.79 -9.27 20.02
C ARG A 24 7.42 -8.66 19.69
N GLU A 25 6.35 -9.11 20.35
CA GLU A 25 4.99 -8.56 20.14
C GLU A 25 4.58 -8.56 18.66
N CYS A 26 4.94 -9.63 17.93
CA CYS A 26 4.68 -9.76 16.49
C CYS A 26 5.22 -8.57 15.66
N SER A 27 6.36 -8.01 16.09
CA SER A 27 6.99 -6.82 15.50
C SER A 27 6.07 -5.59 15.40
N GLY A 28 4.97 -5.56 16.15
CA GLY A 28 3.93 -4.52 16.02
C GLY A 28 3.14 -4.59 14.70
N HIS A 29 3.20 -5.71 13.97
CA HIS A 29 2.58 -5.93 12.66
C HIS A 29 1.57 -7.07 12.67
N GLY A 30 1.02 -7.40 13.85
CA GLY A 30 0.04 -8.46 14.00
C GLY A 30 -0.51 -8.56 15.41
N ASP A 31 -1.54 -9.41 15.54
CA ASP A 31 -2.17 -9.72 16.81
C ASP A 31 -1.60 -11.01 17.39
N CYS A 32 -1.23 -10.99 18.67
CA CYS A 32 -0.78 -12.19 19.36
C CYS A 32 -1.98 -13.01 19.85
N MET A 33 -2.13 -14.22 19.33
CA MET A 33 -3.20 -15.15 19.73
C MET A 33 -2.60 -16.48 20.21
N ASN A 34 -2.76 -16.76 21.51
CA ASN A 34 -2.32 -18.02 22.14
C ASN A 34 -0.86 -18.41 21.84
N GLY A 35 0.03 -17.42 21.75
CA GLY A 35 1.44 -17.61 21.43
C GLY A 35 1.75 -17.85 19.95
N THR A 36 0.86 -17.45 19.06
CA THR A 36 1.10 -17.39 17.61
C THR A 36 0.77 -15.99 17.12
N CYS A 37 1.58 -15.45 16.22
CA CYS A 37 1.35 -14.15 15.61
C CYS A 37 0.44 -14.25 14.39
N LEU A 38 -0.66 -13.50 14.40
CA LEU A 38 -1.52 -13.30 13.25
C LEU A 38 -1.11 -11.98 12.56
N CYS A 39 -0.37 -12.07 11.47
CA CYS A 39 0.15 -10.89 10.79
C CYS A 39 -0.91 -10.12 10.02
N GLU A 40 -0.74 -8.80 9.94
CA GLU A 40 -1.41 -7.96 8.96
C GLU A 40 -1.10 -8.43 7.53
N ILE A 41 -2.02 -8.18 6.58
CA ILE A 41 -1.91 -8.67 5.19
C ILE A 41 -0.64 -8.23 4.45
N ARG A 42 0.00 -7.15 4.89
CA ARG A 42 1.26 -6.59 4.33
C ARG A 42 2.52 -7.28 4.87
N TYR A 43 2.39 -8.09 5.91
CA TYR A 43 3.50 -8.71 6.63
C TYR A 43 3.36 -10.23 6.68
N THR A 44 4.46 -10.90 6.95
CA THR A 44 4.58 -12.35 6.96
C THR A 44 5.74 -12.81 7.85
N GLY A 45 5.85 -14.12 8.07
CA GLY A 45 6.82 -14.74 8.97
C GLY A 45 6.32 -14.89 10.41
N ASP A 46 7.03 -15.68 11.20
CA ASP A 46 6.60 -16.10 12.55
C ASP A 46 6.45 -14.93 13.54
N GLU A 47 7.25 -13.86 13.35
CA GLU A 47 7.19 -12.63 14.14
C GLU A 47 6.60 -11.44 13.35
N CYS A 48 6.00 -11.67 12.17
CA CYS A 48 5.52 -10.61 11.26
C CYS A 48 6.56 -9.57 10.85
N ALA A 49 7.85 -9.93 10.90
CA ALA A 49 8.96 -9.04 10.54
C ALA A 49 9.21 -8.97 9.02
N GLY A 50 8.71 -9.94 8.25
CA GLY A 50 8.87 -9.98 6.80
C GLY A 50 7.74 -9.23 6.08
N HIS A 51 8.02 -8.67 4.90
CA HIS A 51 6.98 -8.13 4.03
C HIS A 51 6.33 -9.22 3.17
N ASN A 52 5.00 -9.16 3.04
CA ASN A 52 4.23 -10.04 2.17
C ASN A 52 4.39 -9.63 0.70
N MET A 53 5.51 -9.99 0.09
CA MET A 53 5.87 -9.63 -1.29
C MET A 53 4.78 -9.90 -2.34
N PRO A 54 4.05 -11.05 -2.35
CA PRO A 54 3.00 -11.28 -3.34
C PRO A 54 1.82 -10.30 -3.19
N TYR A 55 1.48 -9.86 -1.98
CA TYR A 55 0.47 -8.82 -1.77
C TYR A 55 0.91 -7.48 -2.40
N HIS A 56 2.15 -7.07 -2.13
CA HIS A 56 2.73 -5.83 -2.66
C HIS A 56 2.81 -5.85 -4.20
N ALA A 57 3.26 -6.98 -4.78
CA ALA A 57 3.34 -7.16 -6.22
C ALA A 57 1.96 -7.14 -6.90
N CYS A 58 0.96 -7.84 -6.34
CA CYS A 58 -0.39 -7.90 -6.91
C CYS A 58 -1.08 -6.53 -6.90
N ILE A 59 -1.07 -5.83 -5.76
CA ILE A 59 -1.74 -4.53 -5.64
C ILE A 59 -0.98 -3.47 -6.43
N GLY A 60 0.35 -3.45 -6.37
CA GLY A 60 1.17 -2.58 -7.21
C GLY A 60 0.90 -2.80 -8.70
N GLY A 61 0.86 -4.07 -9.12
CA GLY A 61 0.53 -4.46 -10.49
C GLY A 61 -0.85 -4.00 -10.94
N LEU A 62 -1.88 -4.09 -10.08
CA LEU A 62 -3.22 -3.57 -10.38
C LEU A 62 -3.19 -2.05 -10.64
N PHE A 63 -2.53 -1.27 -9.78
CA PHE A 63 -2.42 0.18 -9.96
C PHE A 63 -1.61 0.56 -11.20
N LEU A 64 -0.54 -0.18 -11.51
CA LEU A 64 0.25 0.03 -12.73
C LEU A 64 -0.53 -0.31 -14.00
N LEU A 65 -1.36 -1.36 -13.96
CA LEU A 65 -2.27 -1.68 -15.06
C LEU A 65 -3.30 -0.57 -15.27
N VAL A 66 -3.91 -0.05 -14.19
CA VAL A 66 -4.83 1.09 -14.27
C VAL A 66 -4.12 2.32 -14.86
N ALA A 67 -2.89 2.61 -14.40
CA ALA A 67 -2.09 3.70 -14.97
C ALA A 67 -1.84 3.50 -16.48
N PHE A 68 -1.50 2.29 -16.92
CA PHE A 68 -1.32 1.99 -18.34
C PHE A 68 -2.60 2.23 -19.14
N ILE A 69 -3.75 1.77 -18.66
CA ILE A 69 -5.05 1.98 -19.31
C ILE A 69 -5.40 3.47 -19.38
N CYS A 70 -5.20 4.24 -18.31
CA CYS A 70 -5.44 5.69 -18.30
C CYS A 70 -4.51 6.43 -19.27
N ALA A 71 -3.24 6.03 -19.37
CA ALA A 71 -2.29 6.60 -20.32
C ALA A 71 -2.73 6.32 -21.77
N MET A 72 -3.09 5.07 -22.09
CA MET A 72 -3.59 4.70 -23.42
C MET A 72 -4.85 5.51 -23.80
N GLN A 73 -5.80 5.64 -22.87
CA GLN A 73 -7.02 6.43 -23.08
C GLN A 73 -6.72 7.90 -23.32
N LEU A 74 -5.78 8.49 -22.57
CA LEU A 74 -5.33 9.86 -22.75
C LEU A 74 -4.67 10.05 -24.13
N THR A 75 -3.78 9.14 -24.53
CA THR A 75 -3.14 9.18 -25.85
C THR A 75 -4.16 9.08 -26.98
N ILE A 76 -5.12 8.14 -26.91
CA ILE A 76 -6.18 8.00 -27.91
C ILE A 76 -7.01 9.29 -28.02
N CYS A 77 -7.37 9.90 -26.89
CA CYS A 77 -8.13 11.14 -26.86
C CYS A 77 -7.35 12.30 -27.51
N ILE A 78 -6.05 12.43 -27.21
CA ILE A 78 -5.20 13.48 -27.79
C ILE A 78 -5.02 13.27 -29.30
N VAL A 79 -4.76 12.03 -29.73
CA VAL A 79 -4.57 11.70 -31.16
C VAL A 79 -5.85 11.91 -31.96
N SER A 80 -7.01 11.50 -31.42
CA SER A 80 -8.31 11.70 -32.06
C SER A 80 -8.59 13.19 -32.28
N GLU A 81 -8.34 14.02 -31.27
CA GLU A 81 -8.49 15.47 -31.36
C GLU A 81 -7.50 16.07 -32.34
N TYR A 82 -6.23 15.69 -32.28
CA TYR A 82 -5.20 16.15 -33.21
C TYR A 82 -5.59 15.85 -34.67
N ARG A 83 -6.10 14.65 -34.95
CA ARG A 83 -6.56 14.26 -36.30
C ARG A 83 -7.82 14.99 -36.76
N ARG A 84 -8.60 15.58 -35.85
CA ARG A 84 -9.79 16.38 -36.19
C ARG A 84 -9.44 17.83 -36.55
N LEU A 85 -8.28 18.34 -36.16
CA LEU A 85 -7.89 19.74 -36.41
C LEU A 85 -7.36 19.93 -37.85
N LYS A 86 -7.97 20.86 -38.59
CA LYS A 86 -7.64 21.21 -39.99
C LYS A 86 -6.30 21.96 -40.15
N ALA A 87 -5.79 22.54 -39.06
CA ALA A 87 -4.45 23.10 -38.93
C ALA A 87 -3.85 22.58 -37.61
N PRO A 88 -2.90 21.62 -37.64
CA PRO A 88 -2.46 20.94 -36.44
C PRO A 88 -1.54 21.85 -35.60
N THR A 89 -1.99 22.22 -34.40
CA THR A 89 -1.15 22.88 -33.39
C THR A 89 -1.24 22.09 -32.10
N PHE A 90 -0.09 21.65 -31.57
CA PHE A 90 -0.03 20.72 -30.43
C PHE A 90 -0.71 21.27 -29.16
N LEU A 91 -0.55 22.57 -28.89
CA LEU A 91 -1.19 23.29 -27.78
C LEU A 91 -2.72 23.28 -27.85
N ARG A 92 -3.30 23.20 -29.06
CA ARG A 92 -4.75 23.20 -29.27
C ARG A 92 -5.34 21.80 -29.14
N ALA A 93 -4.56 20.77 -29.48
CA ALA A 93 -4.93 19.36 -29.27
C ALA A 93 -4.84 18.95 -27.78
N CYS A 94 -3.90 19.53 -27.03
CA CYS A 94 -3.79 19.37 -25.57
C CYS A 94 -4.75 20.26 -24.76
N LYS A 95 -5.79 20.84 -25.37
CA LYS A 95 -6.78 21.61 -24.62
C LYS A 95 -7.40 20.70 -23.55
N VAL A 96 -7.16 21.05 -22.29
CA VAL A 96 -7.59 20.29 -21.12
C VAL A 96 -9.11 20.32 -21.06
N THR A 97 -9.75 19.27 -21.55
CA THR A 97 -11.17 19.01 -21.36
C THR A 97 -11.38 18.23 -20.06
N THR A 98 -12.57 18.28 -19.49
CA THR A 98 -12.91 17.57 -18.24
C THR A 98 -12.56 16.08 -18.32
N GLN A 99 -12.78 15.45 -19.49
CA GLN A 99 -12.43 14.04 -19.73
C GLN A 99 -10.91 13.79 -19.78
N LYS A 100 -10.13 14.62 -20.51
CA LYS A 100 -8.66 14.51 -20.55
C LYS A 100 -8.05 14.77 -19.16
N MET A 101 -8.66 15.66 -18.39
CA MET A 101 -8.25 16.00 -17.03
C MET A 101 -8.51 14.85 -16.06
N LEU A 102 -9.66 14.17 -16.17
CA LEU A 102 -9.98 12.98 -15.38
C LEU A 102 -8.96 11.86 -15.63
N TYR A 103 -8.62 11.56 -16.90
CA TYR A 103 -7.64 10.52 -17.22
C TYR A 103 -6.23 10.88 -16.76
N LEU A 104 -5.85 12.16 -16.85
CA LEU A 104 -4.57 12.64 -16.35
C LEU A 104 -4.48 12.50 -14.82
N ILE A 105 -5.52 12.91 -14.07
CA ILE A 105 -5.56 12.74 -12.62
C ILE A 105 -5.52 11.25 -12.26
N ALA A 106 -6.33 10.43 -12.91
CA ALA A 106 -6.41 8.99 -12.63
C ALA A 106 -5.07 8.30 -12.90
N PHE A 107 -4.37 8.68 -13.97
CA PHE A 107 -3.02 8.21 -14.28
C PHE A 107 -2.03 8.57 -13.16
N LEU A 108 -1.96 9.84 -12.77
CA LEU A 108 -1.04 10.31 -11.74
C LEU A 108 -1.33 9.67 -10.37
N ALA A 109 -2.61 9.60 -9.97
CA ALA A 109 -3.03 8.97 -8.72
C ALA A 109 -2.68 7.47 -8.69
N SER A 110 -2.90 6.77 -9.80
CA SER A 110 -2.59 5.34 -9.92
C SER A 110 -1.09 5.07 -9.92
N LEU A 111 -0.29 5.93 -10.58
CA LEU A 111 1.17 5.83 -10.54
C LEU A 111 1.74 6.05 -9.14
N ILE A 112 1.29 7.10 -8.44
CA ILE A 112 1.75 7.40 -7.07
C ILE A 112 1.44 6.22 -6.16
N ARG A 113 0.21 5.69 -6.25
CA ARG A 113 -0.21 4.55 -5.43
C ARG A 113 0.50 3.25 -5.81
N GLY A 114 0.73 3.00 -7.10
CA GLY A 114 1.49 1.84 -7.57
C GLY A 114 2.94 1.87 -7.08
N ALA A 115 3.61 3.03 -7.18
CA ALA A 115 4.98 3.22 -6.70
C ALA A 115 5.12 2.98 -5.19
N TYR A 116 4.11 3.40 -4.41
CA TYR A 116 4.03 3.13 -2.97
C TYR A 116 3.98 1.63 -2.67
N PHE A 117 3.15 0.85 -3.37
CA PHE A 117 3.05 -0.60 -3.12
C PHE A 117 4.23 -1.41 -3.65
N VAL A 118 4.88 -0.98 -4.74
CA VAL A 118 6.05 -1.64 -5.34
C VAL A 118 7.33 -1.46 -4.51
N SER A 119 7.39 -0.44 -3.64
CA SER A 119 8.61 -0.09 -2.89
C SER A 119 8.47 -0.37 -1.38
N PRO A 120 8.21 -1.60 -0.91
CA PRO A 120 8.16 -1.88 0.52
C PRO A 120 9.51 -1.60 1.23
N VAL A 121 10.61 -1.58 0.47
CA VAL A 121 11.99 -1.39 1.00
C VAL A 121 12.37 0.09 1.16
N ILE A 122 11.68 1.03 0.48
CA ILE A 122 11.98 2.48 0.59
C ILE A 122 11.16 3.12 1.73
N ALA A 123 10.15 2.41 2.26
CA ALA A 123 9.25 2.90 3.30
C ALA A 123 9.68 2.52 4.74
N VAL A 124 10.96 2.18 4.94
CA VAL A 124 11.58 1.90 6.25
C VAL A 124 12.66 2.93 6.55
#